data_AF-A0A7X0CNX0-F1
#
_entry.id   AF-A0A7X0CNX0-F1
#
_cell.length_a   1.000
_cell.length_b   1.000
_cell.length_c   1.000
_cell.angle_alpha   90.00
_cell.angle_beta   90.00
_cell.angle_gamma   90.00
#
_symmetry.space_group_name_H-M   'P 1'
#
loop_
_entity.id
_entity.type
_entity.pdbx_description
1 polymer ?
#
loop_
_entity_poly.entity_id
_entity_poly.type
_entity_poly.pdbx_seq_one_letter_code
_entity_poly.pdbx_strand_id
1 'polypeptide(L)'
;MHKYLILFFSVTLFLCACKSTGVPNGIIKPNKMAGLLTEIHLIDGGLYSHVQNPDTLYKYSMGNYLAAFEKFHTDSATFKKSMDYYSTEPDKLSAIYDSVDNRVKALSDSVAKIQMKVRQTAQKADSLKAIHRADSVKKAAQKPVKPVRAIDSLKKLKQKHPDALPKK
;
A
#
# COMPACT_ATOMS: atom_id res chain seq x y z
N MET A 1 47.16 23.01 45.79
CA MET A 1 46.14 21.97 46.02
C MET A 1 44.91 22.11 45.10
N HIS A 2 44.26 23.27 45.00
CA HIS A 2 43.07 23.45 44.14
C HIS A 2 43.26 23.16 42.64
N LYS A 3 44.43 23.48 42.07
CA LYS A 3 44.75 23.22 40.66
C LYS A 3 44.70 21.72 40.30
N TYR A 4 45.13 20.87 41.23
CA TYR A 4 45.10 19.41 41.06
C TYR A 4 43.70 18.82 41.26
N LEU A 5 42.88 19.43 42.13
CA LEU A 5 41.47 19.06 42.29
C LEU A 5 40.65 19.36 41.03
N ILE A 6 40.84 20.52 40.41
CA ILE A 6 40.16 20.89 39.15
C ILE A 6 40.58 19.95 38.02
N LEU A 7 41.88 19.63 37.93
CA LEU A 7 42.41 18.69 36.94
C LEU A 7 41.84 17.27 37.16
N PHE A 8 41.79 16.82 38.42
CA PHE A 8 41.25 15.51 38.78
C PHE A 8 39.76 15.39 38.43
N PHE A 9 38.97 16.43 38.73
CA PHE A 9 37.53 16.47 38.42
C PHE A 9 37.28 16.56 36.90
N SER A 10 38.10 17.30 36.16
CA SER A 10 38.03 17.39 34.70
C SER A 10 38.33 16.05 34.03
N VAL A 11 39.30 15.29 34.55
CA VAL A 11 39.66 13.97 34.00
C VAL A 11 38.57 12.94 34.30
N THR A 12 38.02 12.92 35.52
CA THR A 12 36.92 12.01 35.88
C THR A 12 35.64 12.28 35.10
N LEU A 13 35.34 13.54 34.76
CA LEU A 13 34.20 13.89 33.89
C LEU A 13 34.32 13.28 32.49
N PHE A 14 35.54 13.19 31.94
CA PHE A 14 35.80 12.58 30.63
C PHE A 14 35.76 11.04 30.67
N LEU A 15 36.14 10.43 31.79
CA LEU A 15 36.13 8.96 31.94
C LEU A 15 34.70 8.38 32.08
N CYS A 16 33.74 9.15 32.59
CA CYS A 16 32.33 8.75 32.61
C CYS A 16 31.63 8.81 31.24
N ALA A 17 32.26 9.38 30.21
CA ALA A 17 31.66 9.48 28.87
C ALA A 17 31.75 8.18 28.05
N CYS A 18 32.51 7.19 28.51
CA CYS A 18 32.57 5.86 27.89
C CYS A 18 31.30 5.06 28.23
N LYS A 19 30.19 5.35 27.53
CA LYS A 19 29.00 4.50 27.54
C LYS A 19 29.33 3.16 26.88
N SER A 20 28.98 2.08 27.58
CA SER A 20 28.99 0.71 27.05
C SER A 20 28.33 0.65 25.67
N THR A 21 29.08 0.19 24.68
CA THR A 21 28.68 0.12 23.26
C THR A 21 27.70 -1.03 22.99
N GLY A 22 27.42 -1.88 23.98
CA GLY A 22 26.51 -3.02 23.86
C GLY A 22 25.06 -2.68 24.18
N VAL A 23 24.12 -3.34 23.49
CA VAL A 23 22.72 -3.41 23.92
C VAL A 23 22.60 -4.53 24.97
N PRO A 24 21.99 -4.28 26.15
CA PRO A 24 21.87 -5.29 27.20
C PRO A 24 21.10 -6.54 26.75
N ASN A 25 21.35 -7.66 27.44
CA ASN A 25 20.57 -8.88 27.23
C ASN A 25 19.09 -8.65 27.55
N GLY A 26 18.21 -9.26 26.75
CA GLY A 26 16.76 -9.10 26.87
C GLY A 26 16.22 -7.77 26.33
N ILE A 27 17.04 -7.01 25.60
CA ILE A 27 16.61 -5.85 24.80
C ILE A 27 16.66 -6.23 23.32
N ILE A 28 15.63 -5.84 22.56
CA ILE A 28 15.56 -6.05 21.11
C ILE A 28 16.70 -5.27 20.45
N LYS A 29 17.55 -5.95 19.68
CA LYS A 29 18.68 -5.32 18.97
C LYS A 29 18.22 -4.24 17.98
N PRO A 30 19.02 -3.20 17.70
CA PRO A 30 18.57 -2.02 16.96
C PRO A 30 17.94 -2.32 15.59
N ASN A 31 18.58 -3.14 14.75
CA ASN A 31 18.04 -3.52 13.43
C ASN A 31 16.71 -4.28 13.54
N LYS A 32 16.59 -5.15 14.56
CA LYS A 32 15.36 -5.91 14.83
C LYS A 32 14.24 -4.98 15.31
N MET A 33 14.58 -4.00 16.17
CA MET A 33 13.66 -2.98 16.66
C MET A 33 13.17 -2.09 15.52
N ALA A 34 14.06 -1.64 14.63
CA ALA A 34 13.69 -0.85 13.46
C ALA A 34 12.70 -1.59 12.54
N GLY A 35 12.93 -2.90 12.30
CA GLY A 35 11.99 -3.72 11.54
C GLY A 35 10.63 -3.85 12.24
N LEU A 36 10.61 -4.12 13.54
CA LEU A 36 9.38 -4.26 14.31
C LEU A 36 8.58 -2.95 14.37
N LEU A 37 9.25 -1.82 14.63
CA LEU A 37 8.62 -0.50 14.63
C LEU A 37 8.05 -0.13 13.26
N THR A 38 8.72 -0.53 12.17
CA THR A 38 8.18 -0.33 10.82
C THR A 38 6.84 -1.05 10.65
N GLU A 39 6.71 -2.31 11.10
CA GLU A 39 5.42 -3.03 11.03
C GLU A 39 4.36 -2.40 11.93
N ILE A 40 4.73 -2.05 13.17
CA ILE A 40 3.80 -1.41 14.12
C ILE A 40 3.25 -0.11 13.53
N HIS A 41 4.10 0.76 12.99
CA HIS A 41 3.67 2.02 12.39
C HIS A 41 2.85 1.82 11.11
N LEU A 42 3.11 0.77 10.33
CA LEU A 42 2.28 0.42 9.18
C LEU A 42 0.88 -0.05 9.60
N ILE A 43 0.81 -0.85 10.68
CA ILE A 43 -0.45 -1.27 11.30
C ILE A 43 -1.21 -0.03 11.78
N ASP A 44 -0.57 0.85 12.54
CA ASP A 44 -1.16 2.09 13.07
C ASP A 44 -1.71 2.98 11.94
N GLY A 45 -0.90 3.23 10.90
CA GLY A 45 -1.30 4.06 9.76
C GLY A 45 -2.46 3.44 8.96
N GLY A 46 -2.47 2.11 8.80
CA GLY A 46 -3.56 1.38 8.15
C GLY A 46 -4.87 1.49 8.91
N LEU A 47 -4.81 1.35 10.25
CA LEU A 47 -5.97 1.47 11.12
C LEU A 47 -6.57 2.87 11.11
N TYR A 48 -5.72 3.91 11.22
CA TYR A 48 -6.17 5.30 11.19
C TYR A 48 -6.89 5.66 9.88
N SER A 49 -6.51 5.01 8.77
CA SER A 49 -7.08 5.28 7.44
C SER A 49 -8.44 4.60 7.19
N HIS A 50 -8.79 3.54 7.92
CA HIS A 50 -9.96 2.70 7.59
C HIS A 50 -10.93 2.47 8.76
N VAL A 51 -10.51 2.69 10.00
CA VAL A 51 -11.30 2.32 11.19
C VAL A 51 -11.48 3.53 12.10
N GLN A 52 -12.70 4.08 12.12
CA GLN A 52 -13.05 5.20 13.02
C GLN A 52 -13.81 4.77 14.29
N ASN A 53 -14.19 3.49 14.40
CA ASN A 53 -14.86 2.95 15.58
C ASN A 53 -13.87 2.26 16.53
N PRO A 54 -13.80 2.66 17.82
CA PRO A 54 -12.80 2.18 18.77
C PRO A 54 -12.87 0.66 19.03
N ASP A 55 -14.07 0.07 19.07
CA ASP A 55 -14.22 -1.38 19.28
C ASP A 55 -13.69 -2.19 18.09
N THR A 56 -13.82 -1.65 16.88
CA THR A 56 -13.27 -2.24 15.66
C THR A 56 -11.75 -2.09 15.67
N LEU A 57 -11.25 -0.93 16.09
CA LEU A 57 -9.82 -0.66 16.21
C LEU A 57 -9.15 -1.70 17.12
N TYR A 58 -9.72 -1.96 18.30
CA TYR A 58 -9.20 -2.96 19.23
C TYR A 58 -9.23 -4.39 18.64
N LYS A 59 -10.36 -4.80 18.05
CA LYS A 59 -10.55 -6.14 17.49
C LYS A 59 -9.58 -6.46 16.35
N TYR A 60 -9.35 -5.51 15.46
CA TYR A 60 -8.51 -5.74 14.26
C TYR A 60 -7.03 -5.42 14.50
N SER A 61 -6.69 -4.55 15.45
CA SER A 61 -5.30 -4.18 15.74
C SER A 61 -4.55 -5.25 16.52
N MET A 62 -5.19 -5.90 17.50
CA MET A 62 -4.53 -6.86 18.40
C MET A 62 -3.89 -8.03 17.63
N GLY A 63 -4.64 -8.63 16.70
CA GLY A 63 -4.12 -9.73 15.87
C GLY A 63 -2.91 -9.32 15.02
N ASN A 64 -2.93 -8.10 14.48
CA ASN A 64 -1.83 -7.58 13.68
C ASN A 64 -0.57 -7.31 14.52
N TYR A 65 -0.71 -6.74 15.72
CA TYR A 65 0.44 -6.56 16.62
C TYR A 65 1.02 -7.90 17.08
N LEU A 66 0.18 -8.88 17.39
CA LEU A 66 0.64 -10.24 17.75
C LEU A 66 1.42 -10.88 16.60
N ALA A 67 0.92 -10.78 15.37
CA ALA A 67 1.62 -11.27 14.19
C ALA A 67 2.96 -10.55 13.96
N ALA A 68 3.03 -9.24 14.23
CA ALA A 68 4.28 -8.49 14.17
C ALA A 68 5.28 -8.99 15.23
N PHE A 69 4.85 -9.19 16.48
CA PHE A 69 5.72 -9.72 17.52
C PHE A 69 6.21 -11.13 17.21
N GLU A 70 5.36 -12.00 16.66
CA GLU A 70 5.72 -13.36 16.24
C GLU A 70 6.76 -13.34 15.11
N LYS A 71 6.53 -12.53 14.06
CA LYS A 71 7.48 -12.34 12.94
C LYS A 71 8.86 -11.90 13.42
N PHE A 72 8.89 -11.10 14.48
CA PHE A 72 10.12 -10.63 15.11
C PHE A 72 10.46 -11.45 16.35
N HIS A 73 9.97 -12.66 16.57
CA HIS A 73 10.34 -13.52 17.70
C HIS A 73 10.49 -12.74 19.03
N THR A 74 9.44 -12.00 19.40
CA THR A 74 9.40 -11.17 20.60
C THR A 74 7.96 -11.12 21.14
N ASP A 75 7.74 -10.31 22.17
CA ASP A 75 6.43 -10.09 22.77
C ASP A 75 6.27 -8.62 23.20
N SER A 76 5.07 -8.25 23.63
CA SER A 76 4.76 -6.89 24.06
C SER A 76 5.59 -6.45 25.27
N ALA A 77 5.90 -7.34 26.20
CA ALA A 77 6.67 -7.04 27.39
C ALA A 77 8.13 -6.70 27.07
N THR A 78 8.76 -7.51 26.21
CA THR A 78 10.11 -7.32 25.70
C THR A 78 10.20 -6.08 24.82
N PHE A 79 9.20 -5.84 23.97
CA PHE A 79 9.10 -4.62 23.18
C PHE A 79 9.03 -3.39 24.08
N LYS A 80 8.12 -3.38 25.08
CA LYS A 80 7.98 -2.27 26.01
C LYS A 80 9.29 -2.01 26.77
N LYS A 81 9.89 -3.06 27.34
CA LYS A 81 11.18 -2.97 28.03
C LYS A 81 12.28 -2.41 27.13
N SER A 82 12.28 -2.80 25.85
CA SER A 82 13.26 -2.31 24.88
C SER A 82 13.03 -0.84 24.53
N MET A 83 11.77 -0.42 24.36
CA MET A 83 11.42 0.97 24.12
C MET A 83 11.80 1.85 25.32
N ASP A 84 11.49 1.40 26.53
CA ASP A 84 11.88 2.09 27.77
C ASP A 84 13.41 2.28 27.81
N TYR A 85 14.20 1.24 27.48
CA TYR A 85 15.66 1.35 27.36
C TYR A 85 16.09 2.39 26.31
N TYR A 86 15.59 2.30 25.07
CA TYR A 86 16.00 3.20 24.01
C TYR A 86 15.56 4.66 24.26
N SER A 87 14.48 4.90 25.01
CA SER A 87 14.08 6.25 25.43
C SER A 87 15.13 6.95 26.31
N THR A 88 15.99 6.18 26.98
CA THR A 88 17.12 6.70 27.78
C THR A 88 18.42 6.83 26.97
N GLU A 89 18.42 6.35 25.72
CA GLU A 89 19.57 6.31 24.80
C GLU A 89 19.21 7.02 23.47
N PRO A 90 19.08 8.37 23.48
CA PRO A 90 18.54 9.14 22.37
C PRO A 90 19.29 8.93 21.05
N ASP A 91 20.62 8.81 21.08
CA ASP A 91 21.43 8.56 19.88
C ASP A 91 21.09 7.20 19.24
N LYS A 92 20.89 6.17 20.07
CA LYS A 92 20.51 4.83 19.60
C LYS A 92 19.08 4.82 19.06
N LEU A 93 18.17 5.53 19.74
CA LEU A 93 16.78 5.63 19.30
C LEU A 93 16.67 6.40 17.98
N SER A 94 17.42 7.50 17.83
CA SER A 94 17.50 8.26 16.57
C SER A 94 17.96 7.37 15.43
N ALA A 95 19.05 6.63 15.61
CA ALA A 95 19.55 5.72 14.59
C ALA A 95 18.56 4.58 14.24
N ILE A 96 17.75 4.14 15.21
CA ILE A 96 16.65 3.19 14.96
C ILE A 96 15.58 3.83 14.07
N TYR A 97 15.17 5.06 14.38
CA TYR A 97 14.17 5.78 13.57
C TYR A 97 14.67 6.16 12.18
N ASP A 98 15.95 6.52 12.01
CA ASP A 98 16.56 6.69 10.70
C ASP A 98 16.45 5.39 9.87
N SER A 99 16.60 4.23 10.51
CA SER A 99 16.39 2.94 9.85
C SER A 99 14.92 2.67 9.52
N VAL A 100 13.98 3.09 10.38
CA VAL A 100 12.53 3.01 10.10
C VAL A 100 12.17 3.85 8.87
N ASP A 101 12.62 5.11 8.81
CA ASP A 101 12.35 6.01 7.70
C ASP A 101 12.86 5.45 6.37
N ASN A 102 14.10 4.92 6.38
CA ASN A 102 14.68 4.27 5.21
C ASN A 102 13.87 3.04 4.76
N ARG A 103 13.38 2.23 5.71
CA ARG A 103 12.52 1.06 5.41
C ARG A 103 11.19 1.49 4.80
N VAL A 104 10.52 2.49 5.38
CA VAL A 104 9.24 3.02 4.88
C VAL A 104 9.40 3.63 3.48
N LYS A 105 10.49 4.38 3.25
CA LYS A 105 10.82 4.92 1.93
C LYS A 105 11.01 3.81 0.91
N ALA A 106 11.79 2.78 1.24
CA ALA A 106 12.00 1.63 0.34
C ALA A 106 10.70 0.88 0.03
N LEU A 107 9.81 0.71 1.02
CA LEU A 107 8.47 0.14 0.80
C LEU A 107 7.65 1.01 -0.16
N SER A 108 7.64 2.33 0.05
CA SER A 108 6.90 3.29 -0.78
C SER A 108 7.39 3.30 -2.23
N ASP A 109 8.72 3.33 -2.44
CA ASP A 109 9.33 3.28 -3.77
C ASP A 109 9.01 1.95 -4.49
N SER A 110 9.00 0.84 -3.75
CA SER A 110 8.62 -0.47 -4.27
C SER A 110 7.16 -0.49 -4.73
N VAL A 111 6.24 0.01 -3.90
CA VAL A 111 4.81 0.11 -4.23
C VAL A 111 4.60 1.01 -5.45
N ALA A 112 5.25 2.17 -5.52
CA ALA A 112 5.16 3.07 -6.66
C ALA A 112 5.62 2.40 -7.97
N LYS A 113 6.72 1.63 -7.91
CA LYS A 113 7.22 0.87 -9.07
C LYS A 113 6.25 -0.23 -9.50
N ILE A 114 5.61 -0.92 -8.56
CA ILE A 114 4.58 -1.92 -8.86
C ILE A 114 3.37 -1.26 -9.52
N GLN A 115 2.88 -0.15 -8.98
CA GLN A 115 1.74 0.59 -9.53
C GLN A 115 2.02 1.08 -10.96
N MET A 116 3.23 1.58 -11.22
CA MET A 116 3.67 1.96 -12.56
C MET A 116 3.61 0.78 -13.55
N LYS A 117 4.12 -0.39 -13.17
CA LYS A 117 4.08 -1.60 -14.00
C LYS A 117 2.65 -2.07 -14.27
N VAL A 118 1.79 -2.03 -13.25
CA VAL A 118 0.37 -2.39 -13.38
C VAL A 118 -0.33 -1.44 -14.37
N ARG A 119 -0.12 -0.13 -14.24
CA ARG A 119 -0.67 0.87 -15.18
C ARG A 119 -0.18 0.68 -16.60
N GLN A 120 1.11 0.46 -16.81
CA GLN A 120 1.67 0.18 -18.13
C GLN A 120 1.08 -1.08 -18.76
N THR A 121 0.86 -2.13 -17.96
CA THR A 121 0.26 -3.38 -18.44
C THR A 121 -1.20 -3.17 -18.83
N ALA A 122 -1.97 -2.43 -18.02
CA ALA A 122 -3.35 -2.07 -18.34
C ALA A 122 -3.43 -1.24 -19.64
N GLN A 123 -2.59 -0.21 -19.79
CA GLN A 123 -2.53 0.63 -20.99
C GLN A 123 -2.19 -0.16 -22.26
N LYS A 124 -1.25 -1.11 -22.17
CA LYS A 124 -0.94 -2.00 -23.30
C LYS A 124 -2.12 -2.90 -23.67
N ALA A 125 -2.80 -3.47 -22.68
CA ALA A 125 -3.98 -4.30 -22.93
C ALA A 125 -5.13 -3.51 -23.57
N ASP A 126 -5.36 -2.27 -23.12
CA ASP A 126 -6.39 -1.41 -23.70
C ASP A 126 -6.03 -0.95 -25.11
N SER A 127 -4.76 -0.67 -25.38
CA SER A 127 -4.25 -0.38 -26.72
C SER A 127 -4.46 -1.56 -27.67
N LEU A 128 -4.15 -2.80 -27.24
CA LEU A 128 -4.43 -3.99 -28.05
C LEU A 128 -5.93 -4.17 -28.34
N LYS A 129 -6.80 -3.96 -27.35
CA LYS A 129 -8.26 -4.04 -27.54
C LYS A 129 -8.75 -2.97 -28.52
N ALA A 130 -8.21 -1.75 -28.44
CA ALA A 130 -8.58 -0.66 -29.35
C ALA A 130 -8.19 -0.99 -30.81
N ILE A 131 -7.00 -1.53 -31.04
CA ILE A 131 -6.55 -2.00 -32.37
C ILE A 131 -7.48 -3.11 -32.89
N HIS A 132 -7.75 -4.14 -32.07
CA HIS A 132 -8.64 -5.24 -32.46
C HIS A 132 -10.07 -4.75 -32.79
N ARG A 133 -10.58 -3.74 -32.09
CA ARG A 133 -11.87 -3.13 -32.40
C ARG A 133 -11.84 -2.37 -33.73
N ALA A 134 -10.80 -1.56 -33.97
CA ALA A 134 -10.65 -0.83 -35.23
C ALA A 134 -10.60 -1.78 -36.44
N ASP A 135 -9.84 -2.88 -36.32
CA ASP A 135 -9.76 -3.92 -37.36
C ASP A 135 -11.09 -4.65 -37.58
N SER A 136 -11.81 -4.94 -36.50
CA SER A 136 -13.15 -5.57 -36.59
C SER A 136 -14.16 -4.66 -37.29
N VAL A 137 -14.15 -3.37 -36.99
CA VAL A 137 -15.03 -2.37 -37.64
C VAL A 137 -14.67 -2.20 -39.12
N LYS A 138 -13.38 -2.14 -39.45
CA LYS A 138 -12.91 -2.05 -40.84
C LYS A 138 -13.27 -3.30 -41.64
N LYS A 139 -13.15 -4.49 -41.06
CA LYS A 139 -13.56 -5.77 -41.66
C LYS A 139 -15.08 -5.88 -41.82
N ALA A 140 -15.86 -5.30 -40.91
CA ALA A 140 -17.32 -5.21 -41.04
C ALA A 140 -17.74 -4.25 -42.15
N ALA A 141 -17.04 -3.12 -42.32
CA ALA A 141 -17.29 -2.15 -43.39
C ALA A 141 -16.88 -2.66 -44.79
N GLN A 142 -15.96 -3.63 -44.88
CA GLN A 142 -15.54 -4.26 -46.14
C GLN A 142 -16.40 -5.45 -46.57
N LYS A 143 -17.34 -5.93 -45.75
CA LYS A 143 -18.30 -6.94 -46.21
C LYS A 143 -19.25 -6.27 -47.22
N PRO A 144 -19.40 -6.80 -48.44
CA PRO A 144 -20.35 -6.26 -49.39
C PRO A 144 -21.75 -6.32 -48.75
N VAL A 145 -22.41 -5.17 -48.68
CA VAL A 145 -23.84 -5.10 -48.38
C VAL A 145 -24.51 -5.91 -49.48
N LYS A 146 -24.98 -7.13 -49.15
CA LYS A 146 -25.83 -7.88 -50.08
C LYS A 146 -27.01 -6.96 -50.43
N PRO A 147 -27.30 -6.70 -51.71
CA PRO A 147 -28.44 -5.88 -52.06
C PRO A 147 -29.68 -6.56 -51.48
N VAL A 148 -30.31 -5.90 -50.51
CA VAL A 148 -31.62 -6.29 -50.03
C VAL A 148 -32.53 -6.16 -51.25
N ARG A 149 -32.97 -7.30 -51.81
CA ARG A 149 -34.04 -7.34 -52.80
C ARG A 149 -35.32 -6.88 -52.12
N ALA A 150 -35.48 -5.56 -52.03
CA ALA A 150 -36.70 -4.90 -51.58
C ALA A 150 -37.53 -4.57 -52.81
N ILE A 151 -38.21 -5.57 -53.38
CA ILE A 151 -39.48 -5.40 -54.11
C ILE A 151 -40.12 -6.78 -54.25
N ASP A 152 -41.05 -7.13 -53.36
CA ASP A 152 -42.17 -8.00 -53.79
C ASP A 152 -43.32 -8.07 -52.76
N SER A 153 -43.10 -7.67 -51.51
CA SER A 153 -44.17 -7.76 -50.50
C SER A 153 -45.19 -6.61 -50.52
N LEU A 154 -44.99 -5.54 -51.30
CA LEU A 154 -45.94 -4.42 -51.40
C LEU A 154 -46.92 -4.52 -52.58
N LYS A 155 -46.90 -5.61 -53.36
CA LYS A 155 -47.85 -5.82 -54.46
C LYS A 155 -49.08 -6.66 -54.09
N LYS A 156 -49.10 -7.30 -52.90
CA LYS A 156 -50.21 -8.15 -52.45
C LYS A 156 -51.25 -7.48 -51.54
N LEU A 157 -51.06 -6.21 -51.15
CA LEU A 157 -52.06 -5.50 -50.33
C LEU A 157 -53.01 -4.58 -51.11
N LYS A 158 -52.78 -4.35 -52.41
CA LYS A 158 -53.59 -3.42 -53.22
C LYS A 158 -54.61 -4.09 -54.16
N GLN A 159 -54.95 -5.36 -53.92
CA GLN A 159 -55.87 -6.11 -54.77
C GLN A 159 -57.04 -6.79 -54.02
N LYS A 160 -57.47 -6.22 -52.90
CA LYS A 160 -58.79 -6.53 -52.35
C LYS A 160 -59.48 -5.27 -51.82
N HIS A 161 -60.54 -4.90 -52.53
CA HIS A 161 -61.56 -3.88 -52.26
C HIS A 161 -61.30 -2.43 -52.69
N PRO A 162 -61.98 -2.02 -53.78
CA PRO A 162 -62.82 -0.83 -53.77
C PRO A 162 -64.31 -1.20 -53.85
N ASP A 163 -65.09 -0.39 -53.14
CA ASP A 163 -66.49 -0.02 -53.38
C ASP A 163 -67.62 -1.00 -53.04
N ALA A 164 -68.21 -0.79 -51.85
CA ALA A 164 -69.59 -0.26 -51.76
C ALA A 164 -69.92 0.15 -50.31
N LEU A 165 -69.87 1.45 -50.03
CA LEU A 165 -70.59 2.10 -48.92
C LEU A 165 -71.99 2.55 -49.44
N PRO A 166 -72.93 2.89 -48.54
CA PRO A 166 -74.30 2.36 -48.53
C PRO A 166 -75.31 3.31 -49.20
N LYS A 167 -76.50 2.81 -49.53
CA LYS A 167 -77.68 3.67 -49.73
C LYS A 167 -78.96 3.02 -49.17
N LYS A 168 -79.53 3.77 -48.22
CA LYS A 168 -80.92 3.89 -47.76
C LYS A 168 -81.73 2.64 -47.45
#